data_AF-A0A2G8KLM9-F1
#
_entry.id   AF-A0A2G8KLM9-F1
#
_cell.length_a   1.000
_cell.length_b   1.000
_cell.length_c   1.000
_cell.angle_alpha   90.00
_cell.angle_beta   90.00
_cell.angle_gamma   90.00
#
_symmetry.space_group_name_H-M   'P 1'
#
loop_
_entity.id
_entity.type
_entity.pdbx_description
1 polymer ?
#
loop_
_entity_poly.entity_id
_entity_poly.type
_entity_poly.pdbx_seq_one_letter_code
_entity_poly.pdbx_strand_id
1 'polypeptide(L)'
;MAPKLKKGKSYSLDAVFLRRFAHILKIIFPALLSRISGLFILLLVVAVGEQVAVYFVGLIPSNFYHVLPAKDWAGFWSTLSESIMYIVLVASIKSAKQYISGILYVHWRESLTLYIHREYFQSANYYQINILRAGNIDNPDQRITQDVERLCNQFSQMAALLLVSPLTIVTYTYFCWKSVGYIGPLVIYGYFVVGSTINKFLMAPVIDYTYKQEKQEGAFRFKHVQIRTNAEAAAFYTAGPVEKIKADKKLSSLLDTQMNLFLSIYLITSEASSVYVVVAIPIFAGLYDNADIASLMSKVSFQCMYLINSFSQLIDLSNQISDIAGYSHRIGELLECTQSLSQQGYDTGYPRSDPPGLEDNLLVNYSDRECLVNSSEEPVEADTSDET
;
A
#
# COMPACT_ATOMS: atom_id res chain seq x y z
N MET A 1 0.04 30.94 -29.12
CA MET A 1 1.04 30.81 -28.04
C MET A 1 0.38 30.03 -26.90
N ALA A 2 0.57 28.71 -26.87
CA ALA A 2 -0.06 27.87 -25.84
C ALA A 2 0.52 28.20 -24.47
N PRO A 3 -0.29 28.36 -23.41
CA PRO A 3 0.22 28.61 -22.07
C PRO A 3 1.07 27.42 -21.65
N LYS A 4 2.36 27.67 -21.34
CA LYS A 4 3.23 26.69 -20.71
C LYS A 4 2.54 26.22 -19.42
N LEU A 5 2.09 24.97 -19.44
CA LEU A 5 1.49 24.29 -18.31
C LEU A 5 2.43 24.44 -17.11
N LYS A 6 1.96 25.04 -16.02
CA LYS A 6 2.63 24.95 -14.72
C LYS A 6 2.74 23.47 -14.39
N LYS A 7 3.95 22.91 -14.45
CA LYS A 7 4.24 21.61 -13.80
C LYS A 7 3.75 21.74 -12.36
N GLY A 8 2.82 20.89 -11.94
CA GLY A 8 2.50 20.73 -10.52
C GLY A 8 3.81 20.49 -9.75
N LYS A 9 3.90 20.97 -8.50
CA LYS A 9 5.06 20.71 -7.63
C LYS A 9 5.40 19.22 -7.72
N SER A 10 6.55 18.90 -8.34
CA SER A 10 7.03 17.53 -8.41
C SER A 10 7.66 17.23 -7.07
N TYR A 11 6.97 16.49 -6.21
CA TYR A 11 7.54 16.02 -4.96
C TYR A 11 8.56 14.91 -5.29
N SER A 12 9.83 15.27 -5.37
CA SER A 12 10.94 14.32 -5.56
C SER A 12 11.33 13.67 -4.23
N LEU A 13 11.94 12.48 -4.32
CA LEU A 13 12.60 11.79 -3.21
C LEU A 13 13.88 12.53 -2.80
N ASP A 14 13.73 13.76 -2.33
CA ASP A 14 14.83 14.64 -1.95
C ASP A 14 15.18 14.51 -0.46
N ALA A 15 16.31 15.09 -0.06
CA ALA A 15 16.69 15.19 1.36
C ALA A 15 15.60 15.86 2.24
N VAL A 16 14.77 16.72 1.65
CA VAL A 16 13.61 17.34 2.31
C VAL A 16 12.54 16.29 2.65
N PHE A 17 12.25 15.37 1.72
CA PHE A 17 11.33 14.26 1.99
C PHE A 17 11.85 13.41 3.14
N LEU A 18 13.13 12.99 3.12
CA LEU A 18 13.71 12.18 4.19
C LEU A 18 13.62 12.87 5.55
N ARG A 19 13.88 14.18 5.62
CA ARG A 19 13.75 14.95 6.85
C ARG A 19 12.31 14.97 7.38
N ARG A 20 11.34 15.27 6.51
CA ARG A 20 9.92 15.32 6.87
C ARG A 20 9.38 13.95 7.27
N PHE A 21 9.76 12.92 6.53
CA PHE A 21 9.38 11.54 6.82
C PHE A 21 10.01 11.07 8.14
N ALA A 22 11.28 11.39 8.41
CA ALA A 22 11.91 11.09 9.69
C ALA A 22 11.22 11.80 10.87
N HIS A 23 10.74 13.03 10.67
CA HIS A 23 9.93 13.71 11.67
C HIS A 23 8.61 12.97 11.92
N ILE A 24 7.89 12.59 10.85
CA ILE A 24 6.66 11.80 10.95
C ILE A 24 6.93 10.46 11.66
N LEU A 25 8.01 9.75 11.32
CA LEU A 25 8.41 8.51 11.98
C LEU A 25 8.68 8.71 13.47
N LYS A 26 9.30 9.82 13.87
CA LYS A 26 9.54 10.14 15.29
C LYS A 26 8.24 10.36 16.07
N ILE A 27 7.21 10.89 15.42
CA ILE A 27 5.87 11.06 16.02
C ILE A 27 5.19 9.69 16.16
N ILE A 28 5.28 8.86 15.13
CA ILE A 28 4.64 7.53 15.08
C ILE A 28 5.35 6.52 15.99
N PHE A 29 6.67 6.65 16.16
CA PHE A 29 7.51 5.85 17.06
C PHE A 29 8.13 6.73 18.16
N PRO A 30 7.39 7.04 19.23
CA PRO A 30 7.85 7.97 20.26
C PRO A 30 9.06 7.45 21.05
N ALA A 31 9.21 6.13 21.22
CA ALA A 31 10.35 5.50 21.86
C ALA A 31 10.67 4.13 21.24
N LEU A 32 11.96 3.79 21.15
CA LEU A 32 12.45 2.51 20.61
C LEU A 32 12.00 1.29 21.43
N LEU A 33 11.67 1.50 22.71
CA LEU A 33 11.20 0.48 23.64
C LEU A 33 9.71 0.64 23.99
N SER A 34 8.91 1.11 23.05
CA SER A 34 7.45 1.25 23.19
C SER A 34 6.72 -0.03 22.77
N ARG A 35 5.46 -0.21 23.23
CA ARG A 35 4.58 -1.31 22.79
C ARG A 35 4.43 -1.36 21.26
N ILE A 36 4.36 -0.19 20.62
CA ILE A 36 4.24 -0.03 19.16
C ILE A 36 5.50 -0.52 18.45
N SER A 37 6.69 -0.17 18.96
CA SER A 37 7.96 -0.70 18.44
C SER A 37 8.05 -2.22 18.60
N GLY A 38 7.54 -2.78 19.70
CA GLY A 38 7.42 -4.23 19.91
C GLY A 38 6.49 -4.90 18.88
N LEU A 39 5.32 -4.31 18.60
CA LEU A 39 4.41 -4.77 17.55
C LEU A 39 5.03 -4.70 16.15
N PHE A 40 5.82 -3.67 15.87
CA PHE A 40 6.54 -3.56 14.60
C PHE A 40 7.64 -4.62 14.47
N ILE A 41 8.38 -4.91 15.53
CA ILE A 41 9.36 -6.02 15.55
C ILE A 41 8.65 -7.36 15.35
N LEU A 42 7.51 -7.58 16.02
CA LEU A 42 6.68 -8.77 15.82
C LEU A 42 6.23 -8.88 14.35
N LEU A 43 5.79 -7.78 13.73
CA LEU A 43 5.44 -7.75 12.31
C LEU A 43 6.63 -8.18 11.44
N LEU A 44 7.85 -7.72 11.74
CA LEU A 44 9.06 -8.13 11.01
C LEU A 44 9.35 -9.63 11.17
N VAL A 45 9.25 -10.15 12.39
CA VAL A 45 9.44 -11.58 12.66
C VAL A 45 8.41 -12.42 11.91
N VAL A 46 7.13 -12.03 11.94
CA VAL A 46 6.06 -12.71 11.21
C VAL A 46 6.27 -12.61 9.70
N ALA A 47 6.72 -11.45 9.18
CA ALA A 47 7.02 -11.27 7.77
C ALA A 47 8.20 -12.14 7.30
N VAL A 48 9.26 -12.28 8.11
CA VAL A 48 10.35 -13.23 7.83
C VAL A 48 9.85 -14.67 7.90
N GLY A 49 9.05 -15.01 8.92
CA GLY A 49 8.42 -16.31 9.06
C GLY A 49 7.53 -16.68 7.87
N GLU A 50 6.82 -15.71 7.30
CA GLU A 50 6.04 -15.88 6.07
C GLU A 50 6.94 -16.29 4.90
N GLN A 51 8.08 -15.62 4.70
CA GLN A 51 9.01 -15.98 3.61
C GLN A 51 9.54 -17.41 3.75
N VAL A 52 9.87 -17.81 4.99
CA VAL A 52 10.29 -19.19 5.29
C VAL A 52 9.17 -20.19 5.02
N ALA A 53 7.95 -19.91 5.46
CA ALA A 53 6.81 -20.79 5.23
C ALA A 53 6.46 -20.90 3.73
N VAL A 54 6.56 -19.80 2.98
CA VAL A 54 6.37 -19.77 1.53
C VAL A 54 7.44 -20.58 0.80
N TYR A 55 8.68 -20.59 1.28
CA TYR A 55 9.72 -21.46 0.75
C TYR A 55 9.34 -22.94 0.84
N PHE A 56 8.84 -23.40 1.99
CA PHE A 56 8.40 -24.79 2.17
C PHE A 56 7.22 -25.14 1.26
N VAL A 57 6.23 -24.24 1.14
CA VAL A 57 5.12 -24.42 0.19
C VAL A 57 5.62 -24.52 -1.25
N GLY A 58 6.64 -23.74 -1.61
CA GLY A 58 7.25 -23.80 -2.94
C GLY A 58 7.96 -25.10 -3.28
N LEU A 59 8.37 -25.88 -2.27
CA LEU A 59 8.97 -27.21 -2.46
C LEU A 59 7.93 -28.33 -2.61
N ILE A 60 6.66 -28.08 -2.28
CA ILE A 60 5.58 -29.08 -2.38
C ILE A 60 5.55 -29.75 -3.76
N PRO A 61 5.53 -29.01 -4.90
CA PRO A 61 5.48 -29.65 -6.21
C PRO A 61 6.72 -30.52 -6.48
N SER A 62 7.90 -30.11 -6.02
CA SER A 62 9.15 -30.87 -6.15
C SER A 62 9.08 -32.21 -5.39
N ASN A 63 8.50 -32.22 -4.18
CA ASN A 63 8.30 -33.44 -3.40
C ASN A 63 7.30 -34.39 -4.07
N PHE A 64 6.20 -33.87 -4.63
CA PHE A 64 5.27 -34.70 -5.41
C PHE A 64 5.92 -35.30 -6.65
N TYR A 65 6.77 -34.55 -7.37
CA TYR A 65 7.51 -35.09 -8.51
C TYR A 65 8.54 -36.17 -8.13
N HIS A 66 8.94 -36.27 -6.86
CA HIS A 66 9.80 -37.35 -6.39
C HIS A 66 8.97 -38.63 -6.09
N VAL A 67 7.80 -38.48 -5.46
CA VAL A 67 7.01 -39.62 -4.97
C VAL A 67 6.11 -40.24 -6.03
N LEU A 68 5.52 -39.43 -6.92
CA LEU A 68 4.58 -39.92 -7.94
C LEU A 68 5.21 -40.89 -8.95
N PRO A 69 6.42 -40.64 -9.51
CA PRO A 69 7.05 -41.59 -10.43
C PRO A 69 7.43 -42.91 -9.74
N ALA A 70 7.82 -42.85 -8.46
CA ALA A 70 8.16 -44.01 -7.65
C ALA A 70 6.94 -44.87 -7.25
N LYS A 71 5.71 -44.36 -7.46
CA LYS A 71 4.44 -45.00 -7.05
C LYS A 71 4.42 -45.38 -5.56
N ASP A 72 5.14 -44.64 -4.72
CA ASP A 72 5.19 -44.88 -3.28
C ASP A 72 3.93 -44.32 -2.61
N TRP A 73 3.01 -45.22 -2.27
CA TRP A 73 1.73 -44.86 -1.64
C TRP A 73 1.91 -44.32 -0.22
N ALA A 74 2.91 -44.80 0.54
CA ALA A 74 3.15 -44.32 1.89
C ALA A 74 3.75 -42.90 1.86
N GLY A 75 4.73 -42.68 0.99
CA GLY A 75 5.31 -41.36 0.73
C GLY A 75 4.28 -40.34 0.24
N PHE A 76 3.26 -40.78 -0.52
CA PHE A 76 2.22 -39.89 -1.03
C PHE A 76 1.39 -39.27 0.10
N TRP A 77 0.91 -40.08 1.05
CA TRP A 77 0.12 -39.56 2.17
C TRP A 77 0.94 -38.70 3.12
N SER A 78 2.22 -39.03 3.33
CA SER A 78 3.12 -38.18 4.11
C SER A 78 3.30 -36.82 3.44
N THR A 79 3.57 -36.79 2.13
CA THR A 79 3.74 -35.55 1.38
C THR A 79 2.45 -34.73 1.34
N LEU A 80 1.29 -35.39 1.22
CA LEU A 80 -0.01 -34.73 1.20
C LEU A 80 -0.35 -34.10 2.56
N SER A 81 -0.13 -34.81 3.67
CA SER A 81 -0.40 -34.27 5.01
C SER A 81 0.53 -33.10 5.35
N GLU A 82 1.82 -33.20 5.01
CA GLU A 82 2.78 -32.09 5.12
C GLU A 82 2.35 -30.88 4.27
N SER A 83 1.89 -31.13 3.04
CA SER A 83 1.42 -30.04 2.15
C SER A 83 0.24 -29.29 2.74
N ILE A 84 -0.75 -30.00 3.27
CA ILE A 84 -1.91 -29.40 3.94
C ILE A 84 -1.46 -28.60 5.16
N MET A 85 -0.55 -29.15 5.98
CA MET A 85 0.00 -28.47 7.15
C MET A 85 0.71 -27.16 6.75
N TYR A 86 1.56 -27.18 5.73
CA TYR A 86 2.26 -25.97 5.27
C TYR A 86 1.30 -24.92 4.69
N ILE A 87 0.26 -25.33 3.96
CA ILE A 87 -0.76 -24.41 3.42
C ILE A 87 -1.52 -23.71 4.56
N VAL A 88 -1.96 -24.48 5.57
CA VAL A 88 -2.63 -23.92 6.75
C VAL A 88 -1.70 -22.96 7.49
N LEU A 89 -0.44 -23.36 7.71
CA LEU A 89 0.55 -22.53 8.38
C LEU A 89 0.79 -21.20 7.65
N VAL A 90 0.99 -21.22 6.33
CA VAL A 90 1.15 -19.98 5.54
C VAL A 90 -0.09 -19.10 5.60
N ALA A 91 -1.29 -19.69 5.53
CA ALA A 91 -2.54 -18.94 5.63
C ALA A 91 -2.67 -18.26 7.01
N SER A 92 -2.37 -18.96 8.09
CA SER A 92 -2.37 -18.42 9.45
C SER A 92 -1.35 -17.30 9.63
N ILE A 93 -0.11 -17.48 9.13
CA ILE A 93 0.94 -16.46 9.21
C ILE A 93 0.54 -15.21 8.41
N LYS A 94 -0.01 -15.37 7.20
CA LYS A 94 -0.49 -14.25 6.38
C LYS A 94 -1.61 -13.47 7.07
N SER A 95 -2.57 -14.19 7.66
CA SER A 95 -3.66 -13.59 8.43
C SER A 95 -3.12 -12.81 9.64
N ALA A 96 -2.19 -13.40 10.41
CA ALA A 96 -1.54 -12.74 11.54
C ALA A 96 -0.78 -11.48 11.12
N LYS A 97 -0.01 -11.53 10.02
CA LYS A 97 0.70 -10.38 9.47
C LYS A 97 -0.26 -9.25 9.11
N GLN A 98 -1.35 -9.56 8.43
CA GLN A 98 -2.36 -8.57 8.02
C GLN A 98 -3.07 -7.97 9.23
N TYR A 99 -3.37 -8.78 10.24
CA TYR A 99 -3.97 -8.32 11.50
C TYR A 99 -3.03 -7.36 12.25
N ILE A 100 -1.76 -7.72 12.44
CA ILE A 100 -0.77 -6.86 13.11
C ILE A 100 -0.56 -5.56 12.33
N SER A 101 -0.49 -5.63 11.00
CA SER A 101 -0.41 -4.45 10.13
C SER A 101 -1.63 -3.53 10.31
N GLY A 102 -2.82 -4.10 10.47
CA GLY A 102 -4.05 -3.35 10.74
C GLY A 102 -4.02 -2.61 12.09
N ILE A 103 -3.56 -3.29 13.15
CA ILE A 103 -3.38 -2.67 14.48
C ILE A 103 -2.38 -1.50 14.41
N LEU A 104 -1.23 -1.71 13.76
CA LEU A 104 -0.22 -0.67 13.59
C LEU A 104 -0.77 0.53 12.81
N TYR A 105 -1.52 0.29 11.73
CA TYR A 105 -2.19 1.36 10.99
C TYR A 105 -3.08 2.23 11.90
N VAL A 106 -3.93 1.62 12.72
CA VAL A 106 -4.85 2.35 13.60
C VAL A 106 -4.08 3.22 14.59
N HIS A 107 -3.09 2.65 15.30
CA HIS A 107 -2.30 3.41 16.28
C HIS A 107 -1.43 4.50 15.66
N TRP A 108 -0.86 4.25 14.47
CA TRP A 108 -0.07 5.26 13.77
C TRP A 108 -0.95 6.42 13.29
N ARG A 109 -2.15 6.11 12.76
CA ARG A 109 -3.13 7.12 12.38
C ARG A 109 -3.58 7.94 13.58
N GLU A 110 -3.93 7.29 14.69
CA GLU A 110 -4.29 7.93 15.94
C GLU A 110 -3.18 8.89 16.41
N SER A 111 -1.96 8.38 16.58
CA SER A 111 -0.82 9.16 17.08
C SER A 111 -0.49 10.36 16.21
N LEU A 112 -0.43 10.16 14.88
CA LEU A 112 -0.11 11.24 13.95
C LEU A 112 -1.25 12.28 13.89
N THR A 113 -2.50 11.83 13.93
CA THR A 113 -3.66 12.74 13.88
C THR A 113 -3.78 13.58 15.15
N LEU A 114 -3.62 12.97 16.33
CA LEU A 114 -3.63 13.69 17.61
C LEU A 114 -2.50 14.71 17.70
N TYR A 115 -1.31 14.36 17.22
CA TYR A 115 -0.20 15.31 17.14
C TYR A 115 -0.51 16.49 16.22
N ILE A 116 -1.02 16.22 15.01
CA ILE A 116 -1.42 17.29 14.07
C ILE A 116 -2.55 18.14 14.66
N HIS A 117 -3.55 17.55 15.32
CA HIS A 117 -4.63 18.29 15.97
C HIS A 117 -4.09 19.24 17.04
N ARG A 118 -3.19 18.77 17.90
CA ARG A 118 -2.56 19.60 18.93
C ARG A 118 -1.90 20.83 18.31
N GLU A 119 -1.09 20.66 17.27
CA GLU A 119 -0.38 21.76 16.60
C GLU A 119 -1.33 22.67 15.80
N TYR A 120 -2.36 22.11 15.17
CA TYR A 120 -3.30 22.83 14.31
C TYR A 120 -4.31 23.68 15.10
N PHE A 121 -4.76 23.19 16.25
CA PHE A 121 -5.67 23.92 17.13
C PHE A 121 -4.96 24.86 18.11
N GLN A 122 -3.64 24.76 18.25
CA GLN A 122 -2.85 25.68 19.07
C GLN A 122 -2.86 27.11 18.49
N SER A 123 -2.96 28.12 19.36
CA SER A 123 -2.75 29.55 19.04
C SER A 123 -3.50 30.08 17.80
N ALA A 124 -4.72 29.55 17.55
CA ALA A 124 -5.53 29.86 16.36
C ALA A 124 -4.80 29.63 15.02
N ASN A 125 -3.88 28.67 14.97
CA ASN A 125 -3.22 28.25 13.74
C ASN A 125 -4.22 27.86 12.65
N TYR A 126 -5.35 27.23 13.02
CA TYR A 126 -6.46 26.95 12.11
C TYR A 126 -7.00 28.20 11.41
N TYR A 127 -7.08 29.35 12.08
CA TYR A 127 -7.53 30.60 11.48
C TYR A 127 -6.48 31.17 10.53
N GLN A 128 -5.21 31.17 10.97
CA GLN A 128 -4.07 31.64 10.18
C GLN A 128 -3.92 30.86 8.86
N ILE A 129 -4.07 29.54 8.91
CA ILE A 129 -3.91 28.67 7.75
C ILE A 129 -5.09 28.82 6.78
N ASN A 130 -6.34 28.82 7.28
CA ASN A 130 -7.51 28.84 6.40
C ASN A 130 -7.86 30.23 5.85
N ILE A 131 -7.84 31.25 6.72
CA ILE A 131 -8.32 32.60 6.37
C ILE A 131 -7.17 33.48 5.88
N LEU A 132 -6.06 33.49 6.62
CA LEU A 132 -4.89 34.32 6.29
C LEU A 132 -3.97 33.64 5.27
N ARG A 133 -4.29 32.41 4.85
CA ARG A 133 -3.54 31.59 3.89
C ARG A 133 -2.05 31.50 4.24
N ALA A 134 -1.75 31.46 5.53
CA ALA A 134 -0.38 31.32 6.03
C ALA A 134 0.27 30.04 5.45
N GLY A 135 1.50 30.18 4.94
CA GLY A 135 2.23 29.09 4.30
C GLY A 135 1.67 28.62 2.95
N ASN A 136 0.61 29.25 2.42
CA ASN A 136 -0.04 28.89 1.15
C ASN A 136 -0.41 27.40 1.07
N ILE A 137 -0.90 26.85 2.18
CA ILE A 137 -1.34 25.45 2.29
C ILE A 137 -2.72 25.29 1.64
N ASP A 138 -2.82 24.40 0.66
CA ASP A 138 -4.08 24.03 0.02
C ASP A 138 -4.76 22.85 0.72
N ASN A 139 -6.08 22.96 0.90
CA ASN A 139 -6.98 21.95 1.46
C ASN A 139 -6.43 21.28 2.74
N PRO A 140 -6.21 22.05 3.83
CA PRO A 140 -5.65 21.52 5.07
C PRO A 140 -6.53 20.41 5.68
N ASP A 141 -7.85 20.49 5.50
CA ASP A 141 -8.81 19.45 5.87
C ASP A 141 -8.51 18.10 5.19
N GLN A 142 -8.22 18.11 3.89
CA GLN A 142 -7.86 16.91 3.15
C GLN A 142 -6.52 16.33 3.63
N ARG A 143 -5.54 17.21 3.93
CA ARG A 143 -4.22 16.77 4.44
C ARG A 143 -4.34 16.08 5.80
N ILE A 144 -5.14 16.61 6.72
CA ILE A 144 -5.32 16.04 8.06
C ILE A 144 -6.12 14.74 8.01
N THR A 145 -7.17 14.68 7.17
CA THR A 145 -8.11 13.54 7.19
C THR A 145 -7.72 12.41 6.25
N GLN A 146 -7.43 12.72 4.98
CA GLN A 146 -7.19 11.72 3.94
C GLN A 146 -5.71 11.40 3.77
N ASP A 147 -4.85 12.40 3.70
CA ASP A 147 -3.42 12.14 3.44
C ASP A 147 -2.77 11.38 4.62
N VAL A 148 -3.13 11.71 5.86
CA VAL A 148 -2.67 10.98 7.06
C VAL A 148 -3.16 9.53 7.05
N GLU A 149 -4.43 9.31 6.74
CA GLU A 149 -5.00 7.96 6.63
C GLU A 149 -4.26 7.13 5.59
N ARG A 150 -4.09 7.67 4.38
CA ARG A 150 -3.42 6.99 3.26
C ARG A 150 -1.96 6.73 3.55
N LEU A 151 -1.25 7.69 4.15
CA LEU A 151 0.14 7.51 4.57
C LEU A 151 0.25 6.36 5.57
N CYS A 152 -0.54 6.37 6.64
CA CYS A 152 -0.46 5.34 7.67
C CYS A 152 -0.86 3.96 7.14
N ASN A 153 -1.88 3.88 6.28
CA ASN A 153 -2.36 2.63 5.71
C ASN A 153 -1.35 2.04 4.71
N GLN A 154 -0.81 2.84 3.79
CA GLN A 154 0.23 2.37 2.87
C GLN A 154 1.51 2.01 3.63
N PHE A 155 1.91 2.82 4.62
CA PHE A 155 3.12 2.57 5.40
C PHE A 155 3.03 1.27 6.19
N SER A 156 1.89 0.95 6.82
CA SER A 156 1.72 -0.28 7.60
C SER A 156 1.86 -1.54 6.76
N GLN A 157 1.31 -1.51 5.54
CA GLN A 157 1.35 -2.63 4.61
C GLN A 157 2.75 -2.81 4.00
N MET A 158 3.45 -1.71 3.70
CA MET A 158 4.72 -1.78 2.97
C MET A 158 5.96 -1.90 3.86
N ALA A 159 5.94 -1.38 5.10
CA ALA A 159 7.15 -1.20 5.90
C ALA A 159 7.90 -2.51 6.16
N ALA A 160 7.17 -3.57 6.52
CA ALA A 160 7.77 -4.90 6.72
C ALA A 160 8.26 -5.49 5.40
N LEU A 161 7.49 -5.34 4.31
CA LEU A 161 7.86 -5.85 3.00
C LEU A 161 9.14 -5.18 2.48
N LEU A 162 9.30 -3.87 2.68
CA LEU A 162 10.47 -3.11 2.29
C LEU A 162 11.75 -3.60 3.00
N LEU A 163 11.65 -3.94 4.29
CA LEU A 163 12.78 -4.43 5.08
C LEU A 163 13.13 -5.89 4.77
N VAL A 164 12.12 -6.72 4.49
CA VAL A 164 12.31 -8.16 4.22
C VAL A 164 12.73 -8.42 2.76
N SER A 165 12.26 -7.62 1.79
CA SER A 165 12.49 -7.85 0.36
C SER A 165 13.98 -7.98 -0.03
N PRO A 166 14.92 -7.13 0.44
CA PRO A 166 16.35 -7.30 0.15
C PRO A 166 16.90 -8.64 0.65
N LEU A 167 16.48 -9.09 1.84
CA LEU A 167 16.89 -10.38 2.41
C LEU A 167 16.35 -11.55 1.58
N THR A 168 15.10 -11.46 1.14
CA THR A 168 14.49 -12.43 0.22
C THR A 168 15.26 -12.50 -1.09
N ILE A 169 15.56 -11.36 -1.73
CA ILE A 169 16.28 -11.32 -3.01
C ILE A 169 17.67 -11.94 -2.88
N VAL A 170 18.43 -11.60 -1.83
CA VAL A 170 19.77 -12.18 -1.59
C VAL A 170 19.66 -13.70 -1.40
N THR A 171 18.69 -14.17 -0.62
CA THR A 171 18.49 -15.59 -0.34
C THR A 171 18.12 -16.37 -1.60
N TYR A 172 17.18 -15.88 -2.40
CA TYR A 172 16.76 -16.56 -3.63
C TYR A 172 17.79 -16.43 -4.75
N THR A 173 18.56 -15.34 -4.79
CA THR A 173 19.73 -15.21 -5.67
C THR A 173 20.77 -16.28 -5.32
N TYR A 174 21.05 -16.47 -4.03
CA TYR A 174 21.96 -17.53 -3.56
C TYR A 174 21.43 -18.93 -3.88
N PHE A 175 20.14 -19.20 -3.68
CA PHE A 175 19.55 -20.49 -4.06
C PHE A 175 19.60 -20.75 -5.57
N CYS A 176 19.32 -19.74 -6.38
CA CYS A 176 19.43 -19.83 -7.84
C CYS A 176 20.88 -20.10 -8.27
N TRP A 177 21.85 -19.38 -7.68
CA TRP A 177 23.27 -19.62 -7.94
C TRP A 177 23.67 -21.06 -7.55
N LYS A 178 23.25 -21.54 -6.37
CA LYS A 178 23.59 -22.89 -5.92
C LYS A 178 23.01 -23.97 -6.84
N SER A 179 21.80 -23.77 -7.36
CA SER A 179 21.15 -24.76 -8.22
C SER A 179 21.66 -24.73 -9.66
N VAL A 180 21.77 -23.55 -10.29
CA VAL A 180 22.03 -23.39 -11.73
C VAL A 180 23.47 -22.93 -12.04
N GLY A 181 24.23 -22.50 -11.05
CA GLY A 181 25.49 -21.80 -11.24
C GLY A 181 25.30 -20.31 -11.51
N TYR A 182 26.39 -19.60 -11.83
CA TYR A 182 26.38 -18.13 -11.96
C TYR A 182 25.51 -17.62 -13.12
N ILE A 183 25.25 -18.46 -14.13
CA ILE A 183 24.44 -18.13 -15.31
C ILE A 183 22.97 -17.89 -14.93
N GLY A 184 22.44 -18.64 -13.94
CA GLY A 184 21.04 -18.56 -13.53
C GLY A 184 20.63 -17.15 -13.08
N PRO A 185 21.25 -16.61 -12.01
CA PRO A 185 21.00 -15.24 -11.58
C PRO A 185 21.27 -14.21 -12.68
N LEU A 186 22.35 -14.37 -13.46
CA LEU A 186 22.71 -13.41 -14.51
C LEU A 186 21.60 -13.28 -15.58
N VAL A 187 21.02 -14.39 -16.03
CA VAL A 187 19.92 -14.38 -16.99
C VAL A 187 18.65 -13.78 -16.39
N ILE A 188 18.34 -14.08 -15.12
CA ILE A 188 17.15 -13.52 -14.44
C ILE A 188 17.27 -12.01 -14.27
N TYR A 189 18.44 -11.51 -13.86
CA TYR A 189 18.69 -10.08 -13.72
C TYR A 189 18.64 -9.38 -15.07
N GLY A 190 19.21 -9.99 -16.12
CA GLY A 190 19.12 -9.49 -17.50
C GLY A 190 17.67 -9.41 -18.00
N TYR A 191 16.89 -10.48 -17.77
CA TYR A 191 15.46 -10.52 -18.08
C TYR A 191 14.69 -9.43 -17.34
N PHE A 192 14.98 -9.24 -16.04
CA PHE A 192 14.33 -8.20 -15.25
C PHE A 192 14.64 -6.79 -15.78
N VAL A 193 15.89 -6.49 -16.13
CA VAL A 193 16.28 -5.18 -16.67
C VAL A 193 15.61 -4.91 -18.03
N VAL A 194 15.65 -5.89 -18.93
CA VAL A 194 15.03 -5.78 -20.25
C VAL A 194 13.51 -5.67 -20.12
N GLY A 195 12.90 -6.55 -19.33
CA GLY A 195 11.46 -6.57 -19.08
C GLY A 195 10.96 -5.28 -18.42
N SER A 196 11.66 -4.77 -17.40
CA SER A 196 11.34 -3.49 -16.77
C SER A 196 11.46 -2.31 -17.74
N THR A 197 12.48 -2.33 -18.61
CA THR A 197 12.67 -1.30 -19.62
C THR A 197 11.54 -1.31 -20.65
N ILE A 198 11.20 -2.49 -21.19
CA ILE A 198 10.09 -2.66 -22.14
C ILE A 198 8.77 -2.25 -21.49
N ASN A 199 8.50 -2.74 -20.27
CA ASN A 199 7.29 -2.41 -19.52
C ASN A 199 7.17 -0.89 -19.31
N LYS A 200 8.26 -0.21 -18.96
CA LYS A 200 8.27 1.26 -18.84
C LYS A 200 7.91 1.97 -20.14
N PHE A 201 8.42 1.49 -21.28
CA PHE A 201 8.06 2.04 -22.59
C PHE A 201 6.59 1.78 -22.94
N LEU A 202 6.10 0.58 -22.67
CA LEU A 202 4.71 0.19 -22.89
C LEU A 202 3.73 0.94 -21.98
N MET A 203 4.11 1.23 -20.73
CA MET A 203 3.28 1.96 -19.76
C MET A 203 3.18 3.47 -20.03
N ALA A 204 4.12 4.05 -20.78
CA ALA A 204 4.11 5.49 -21.08
C ALA A 204 2.77 6.01 -21.65
N PRO A 205 2.13 5.38 -22.66
CA PRO A 205 0.82 5.79 -23.15
C PRO A 205 -0.29 5.62 -22.10
N VAL A 206 -0.27 4.55 -21.29
CA VAL A 206 -1.28 4.32 -20.24
C VAL A 206 -1.25 5.46 -19.24
N ILE A 207 -0.06 5.85 -18.77
CA ILE A 207 0.11 6.96 -17.82
C ILE A 207 -0.48 8.26 -18.39
N ASP A 208 -0.23 8.57 -19.67
CA ASP A 208 -0.77 9.76 -20.32
C ASP A 208 -2.30 9.71 -20.43
N TYR A 209 -2.88 8.57 -20.80
CA TYR A 209 -4.33 8.39 -20.85
C TYR A 209 -4.98 8.42 -19.46
N THR A 210 -4.38 7.83 -18.44
CA THR A 210 -4.85 7.89 -17.04
C THR A 210 -4.87 9.35 -16.56
N TYR A 211 -3.82 10.12 -16.83
CA TYR A 211 -3.80 11.54 -16.48
C TYR A 211 -4.89 12.34 -17.23
N LYS A 212 -5.09 12.08 -18.53
CA LYS A 212 -6.17 12.70 -19.29
C LYS A 212 -7.54 12.32 -18.74
N GLN A 213 -7.75 11.06 -18.35
CA GLN A 213 -9.00 10.60 -17.74
C GLN A 213 -9.29 11.36 -16.45
N GLU A 214 -8.37 11.40 -15.49
CA GLU A 214 -8.53 12.14 -14.23
C GLU A 214 -8.88 13.62 -14.45
N LYS A 215 -8.23 14.25 -15.44
CA LYS A 215 -8.53 15.63 -15.81
C LYS A 215 -9.95 15.79 -16.37
N GLN A 216 -10.41 14.88 -17.24
CA GLN A 216 -11.75 14.93 -17.82
C GLN A 216 -12.82 14.61 -16.78
N GLU A 217 -12.55 13.65 -15.88
CA GLU A 217 -13.38 13.31 -14.72
C GLU A 217 -13.57 14.53 -13.82
N GLY A 218 -12.46 15.20 -13.48
CA GLY A 218 -12.47 16.46 -12.74
C GLY A 218 -13.28 17.56 -13.43
N ALA A 219 -13.15 17.71 -14.75
CA ALA A 219 -13.93 18.68 -15.52
C ALA A 219 -15.43 18.35 -15.57
N PHE A 220 -15.79 17.06 -15.65
CA PHE A 220 -17.16 16.59 -15.60
C PHE A 220 -17.81 16.80 -14.23
N ARG A 221 -17.08 16.47 -13.15
CA ARG A 221 -17.50 16.73 -11.77
C ARG A 221 -17.65 18.23 -11.51
N PHE A 222 -16.69 19.04 -11.96
CA PHE A 222 -16.76 20.50 -11.83
C PHE A 222 -17.99 21.07 -12.54
N LYS A 223 -18.37 20.52 -13.71
CA LYS A 223 -19.59 20.94 -14.41
C LYS A 223 -20.85 20.73 -13.56
N HIS A 224 -20.94 19.60 -12.86
CA HIS A 224 -22.07 19.33 -11.96
C HIS A 224 -22.05 20.21 -10.72
N VAL A 225 -20.87 20.52 -10.18
CA VAL A 225 -20.74 21.51 -9.11
C VAL A 225 -21.25 22.87 -9.57
N GLN A 226 -20.90 23.32 -10.78
CA GLN A 226 -21.41 24.58 -11.35
C GLN A 226 -22.93 24.61 -11.49
N ILE A 227 -23.53 23.49 -11.93
CA ILE A 227 -25.00 23.38 -12.03
C ILE A 227 -25.62 23.47 -10.63
N ARG A 228 -25.07 22.76 -9.65
CA ARG A 228 -25.53 22.81 -8.25
C ARG A 228 -25.44 24.21 -7.66
N THR A 229 -24.34 24.93 -7.87
CA THR A 229 -24.14 26.27 -7.30
C THR A 229 -24.98 27.34 -8.00
N ASN A 230 -25.37 27.13 -9.26
CA ASN A 230 -26.14 28.08 -10.06
C ASN A 230 -27.51 27.53 -10.46
N ALA A 231 -28.07 26.62 -9.66
CA ALA A 231 -29.29 25.89 -10.00
C ALA A 231 -30.49 26.85 -10.18
N GLU A 232 -30.58 27.87 -9.34
CA GLU A 232 -31.64 28.88 -9.39
C GLU A 232 -31.58 29.70 -10.68
N ALA A 233 -30.42 30.22 -11.06
CA ALA A 233 -30.25 30.94 -12.31
C ALA A 233 -30.53 30.03 -13.52
N ALA A 234 -30.06 28.77 -13.49
CA ALA A 234 -30.33 27.81 -14.56
C ALA A 234 -31.84 27.50 -14.68
N ALA A 235 -32.57 27.39 -13.58
CA ALA A 235 -34.02 27.21 -13.57
C ALA A 235 -34.76 28.46 -14.06
N PHE A 236 -34.35 29.65 -13.61
CA PHE A 236 -34.95 30.93 -14.01
C PHE A 236 -34.84 31.16 -15.53
N TYR A 237 -33.70 30.83 -16.13
CA TYR A 237 -33.51 30.92 -17.58
C TYR A 237 -34.01 29.71 -18.37
N THR A 238 -34.64 28.71 -17.73
CA THR A 238 -35.02 27.42 -18.35
C THR A 238 -33.84 26.81 -19.14
N ALA A 239 -32.62 26.93 -18.62
CA ALA A 239 -31.38 26.56 -19.30
C ALA A 239 -31.12 25.03 -19.33
N GLY A 240 -32.03 24.22 -18.81
CA GLY A 240 -31.90 22.75 -18.69
C GLY A 240 -31.42 22.05 -19.97
N PRO A 241 -32.04 22.26 -21.15
CA PRO A 241 -31.58 21.63 -22.39
C PRO A 241 -30.15 22.03 -22.79
N VAL A 242 -29.78 23.29 -22.58
CA VAL A 242 -28.44 23.81 -22.92
C VAL A 242 -27.38 23.25 -21.97
N GLU A 243 -27.68 23.23 -20.67
CA GLU A 243 -26.77 22.70 -19.65
C GLU A 243 -26.60 21.18 -19.77
N LYS A 244 -27.66 20.45 -20.16
CA LYS A 244 -27.59 19.03 -20.53
C LYS A 244 -26.59 18.80 -21.67
N ILE A 245 -26.72 19.50 -22.80
CA ILE A 245 -25.80 19.34 -23.94
C ILE A 245 -24.34 19.60 -23.53
N LYS A 246 -24.10 20.60 -22.68
CA LYS A 246 -22.75 20.90 -22.16
C LYS A 246 -22.23 19.78 -21.25
N ALA A 247 -23.07 19.21 -20.40
CA ALA A 247 -22.71 18.09 -19.53
C ALA A 247 -22.43 16.82 -20.36
N ASP A 248 -23.31 16.49 -21.30
CA ASP A 248 -23.18 15.35 -22.21
C ASP A 248 -21.90 15.44 -23.06
N LYS A 249 -21.52 16.65 -23.52
CA LYS A 249 -20.24 16.85 -24.22
C LYS A 249 -19.02 16.57 -23.35
N LYS A 250 -19.08 16.91 -22.06
CA LYS A 250 -18.00 16.59 -21.10
C LYS A 250 -17.94 15.09 -20.83
N LEU A 251 -19.10 14.44 -20.70
CA LEU A 251 -19.19 12.99 -20.56
C LEU A 251 -18.64 12.26 -21.79
N SER A 252 -19.02 12.67 -23.01
CA SER A 252 -18.50 12.05 -24.24
C SER A 252 -16.98 12.12 -24.31
N SER A 253 -16.39 13.29 -24.03
CA SER A 253 -14.93 13.44 -24.03
C SER A 253 -14.23 12.59 -22.97
N LEU A 254 -14.90 12.36 -21.83
CA LEU A 254 -14.43 11.45 -20.78
C LEU A 254 -14.49 9.99 -21.26
N LEU A 255 -15.63 9.56 -21.81
CA LEU A 255 -15.83 8.20 -22.32
C LEU A 255 -14.84 7.86 -23.45
N ASP A 256 -14.59 8.79 -24.37
CA ASP A 256 -13.59 8.61 -25.43
C ASP A 256 -12.19 8.39 -24.85
N THR A 257 -11.85 9.11 -23.78
CA THR A 257 -10.56 8.96 -23.10
C THR A 257 -10.47 7.62 -22.36
N GLN A 258 -11.55 7.21 -21.68
CA GLN A 258 -11.64 5.91 -21.00
C GLN A 258 -11.52 4.75 -21.99
N MET A 259 -12.20 4.81 -23.14
CA MET A 259 -12.11 3.76 -24.15
C MET A 259 -10.69 3.61 -24.70
N ASN A 260 -9.99 4.73 -24.97
CA ASN A 260 -8.60 4.71 -25.41
C ASN A 260 -7.64 4.20 -24.32
N LEU A 261 -7.92 4.49 -23.05
CA LEU A 261 -7.17 3.92 -21.93
C LEU A 261 -7.34 2.39 -21.90
N PHE A 262 -8.59 1.89 -21.96
CA PHE A 262 -8.86 0.45 -21.97
C PHE A 262 -8.18 -0.25 -23.15
N LEU A 263 -8.22 0.35 -24.34
CA LEU A 263 -7.51 -0.17 -25.51
C LEU A 263 -6.00 -0.23 -25.27
N SER A 264 -5.42 0.83 -24.69
CA SER A 264 -3.98 0.89 -24.38
C SER A 264 -3.59 -0.18 -23.35
N ILE A 265 -4.40 -0.38 -22.31
CA ILE A 265 -4.19 -1.43 -21.31
C ILE A 265 -4.29 -2.81 -21.97
N TYR A 266 -5.33 -3.04 -22.78
CA TYR A 266 -5.55 -4.31 -23.47
C TYR A 266 -4.37 -4.71 -24.37
N LEU A 267 -3.81 -3.75 -25.12
CA LEU A 267 -2.64 -3.99 -25.98
C LEU A 267 -1.40 -4.41 -25.17
N ILE A 268 -1.22 -3.88 -23.96
CA ILE A 268 -0.09 -4.21 -23.08
C ILE A 268 -0.31 -5.55 -22.38
N THR A 269 -1.52 -5.82 -21.89
CA THR A 269 -1.84 -7.10 -21.23
C THR A 269 -1.78 -8.30 -22.18
N SER A 270 -1.83 -8.03 -23.48
CA SER A 270 -1.69 -9.06 -24.53
C SER A 270 -0.24 -9.50 -24.74
N GLU A 271 0.75 -8.84 -24.12
CA GLU A 271 2.11 -9.35 -24.05
C GLU A 271 2.14 -10.56 -23.10
N ALA A 272 2.25 -11.76 -23.69
CA ALA A 272 2.42 -12.99 -22.96
C ALA A 272 3.69 -12.92 -22.12
N SER A 273 3.53 -12.93 -20.80
CA SER A 273 4.59 -13.06 -19.80
C SER A 273 5.50 -14.25 -20.15
N SER A 274 6.61 -14.01 -20.84
CA SER A 274 7.57 -15.02 -21.30
C SER A 274 8.49 -15.50 -20.17
N VAL A 275 7.94 -15.65 -18.96
CA VAL A 275 8.67 -16.12 -17.76
C VAL A 275 9.20 -17.54 -17.98
N TYR A 276 8.50 -18.36 -18.77
CA TYR A 276 8.92 -19.73 -19.10
C TYR A 276 10.16 -19.80 -19.99
N VAL A 277 10.48 -18.75 -20.77
CA VAL A 277 11.69 -18.70 -21.59
C VAL A 277 12.93 -18.60 -20.70
N VAL A 278 12.84 -17.87 -19.59
CA VAL A 278 13.91 -17.73 -18.59
C VAL A 278 14.19 -19.06 -17.90
N VAL A 279 13.14 -19.84 -17.62
CA VAL A 279 13.25 -21.18 -17.02
C VAL A 279 13.81 -22.21 -18.01
N ALA A 280 13.58 -22.04 -19.32
CA ALA A 280 14.04 -22.96 -20.35
C ALA A 280 15.57 -22.91 -20.59
N ILE A 281 16.21 -21.75 -20.43
CA ILE A 281 17.65 -21.56 -20.76
C ILE A 281 18.57 -22.48 -19.94
N PRO A 282 18.45 -22.59 -18.59
CA PRO A 282 19.23 -23.53 -17.79
C PRO A 282 19.01 -25.00 -18.15
N ILE A 283 17.82 -25.35 -18.62
CA ILE A 283 17.40 -26.73 -18.90
C ILE A 283 18.07 -27.22 -20.20
N PHE A 284 18.02 -26.39 -21.25
CA PHE A 284 18.67 -26.71 -22.52
C PHE A 284 20.20 -26.59 -22.49
N ALA A 285 20.77 -25.96 -21.45
CA ALA A 285 22.22 -25.90 -21.23
C ALA A 285 22.83 -27.23 -20.72
N GLY A 286 22.03 -28.29 -20.52
CA GLY A 286 22.53 -29.65 -20.30
C GLY A 286 23.07 -29.94 -18.90
N LEU A 287 22.62 -29.21 -17.87
CA LEU A 287 23.14 -29.36 -16.49
C LEU A 287 22.52 -30.52 -15.70
N TYR A 288 21.54 -31.26 -16.24
CA TYR A 288 20.81 -32.29 -15.50
C TYR A 288 20.52 -33.51 -16.39
N ASP A 289 21.24 -34.61 -16.14
CA ASP A 289 21.26 -35.81 -17.00
C ASP A 289 20.62 -37.07 -16.35
N ASN A 290 19.93 -36.92 -15.20
CA ASN A 290 19.50 -38.06 -14.36
C ASN A 290 17.98 -38.14 -14.13
N ALA A 291 17.49 -39.31 -13.72
CA ALA A 291 16.06 -39.64 -13.55
C ALA A 291 15.23 -38.71 -12.62
N ASP A 292 15.87 -37.87 -11.80
CA ASP A 292 15.20 -36.89 -10.91
C ASP A 292 15.05 -35.47 -11.51
N ILE A 293 15.26 -35.32 -12.83
CA ILE A 293 15.13 -34.03 -13.54
C ILE A 293 13.83 -33.33 -13.16
N ALA A 294 12.67 -34.03 -13.12
CA ALA A 294 11.38 -33.39 -12.86
C ALA A 294 11.29 -32.71 -11.47
N SER A 295 11.72 -33.40 -10.41
CA SER A 295 11.71 -32.86 -9.04
C SER A 295 12.67 -31.68 -8.90
N LEU A 296 13.87 -31.82 -9.45
CA LEU A 296 14.88 -30.77 -9.45
C LEU A 296 14.46 -29.56 -10.28
N MET A 297 13.85 -29.78 -11.46
CA MET A 297 13.36 -28.72 -12.34
C MET A 297 12.27 -27.91 -11.66
N SER A 298 11.35 -28.58 -10.96
CA SER A 298 10.30 -27.92 -10.20
C SER A 298 10.87 -27.01 -9.12
N LYS A 299 11.86 -27.49 -8.36
CA LYS A 299 12.55 -26.69 -7.33
C LYS A 299 13.28 -25.49 -7.93
N VAL A 300 14.03 -25.67 -9.01
CA VAL A 300 14.76 -24.59 -9.69
C VAL A 300 13.79 -23.56 -10.27
N SER A 301 12.72 -24.02 -10.92
CA SER A 301 11.68 -23.16 -11.49
C SER A 301 11.02 -22.32 -10.41
N PHE A 302 10.68 -22.91 -9.26
CA PHE A 302 10.15 -22.18 -8.11
C PHE A 302 11.11 -21.09 -7.64
N GLN A 303 12.40 -21.42 -7.44
CA GLN A 303 13.40 -20.44 -6.99
C GLN A 303 13.56 -19.27 -7.97
N CYS A 304 13.61 -19.56 -9.27
CA CYS A 304 13.72 -18.55 -10.32
C CYS A 304 12.46 -17.69 -10.42
N MET A 305 11.27 -18.30 -10.43
CA MET A 305 9.99 -17.58 -10.46
C MET A 305 9.80 -16.71 -9.23
N TYR A 306 10.19 -17.20 -8.05
CA TYR A 306 10.08 -16.43 -6.82
C TYR A 306 11.05 -15.24 -6.78
N LEU A 307 12.25 -15.39 -7.34
CA LEU A 307 13.19 -14.29 -7.53
C LEU A 307 12.63 -13.22 -8.48
N ILE A 308 12.04 -13.63 -9.61
CA ILE A 308 11.36 -12.71 -10.54
C ILE A 308 10.22 -11.97 -9.82
N ASN A 309 9.37 -12.69 -9.08
CA ASN A 309 8.29 -12.10 -8.30
C ASN A 309 8.82 -11.11 -7.24
N SER A 310 9.95 -11.39 -6.60
CA SER A 310 10.57 -10.47 -5.64
C SER A 310 11.01 -9.16 -6.29
N PHE A 311 11.51 -9.22 -7.52
CA PHE A 311 11.84 -8.01 -8.29
C PHE A 311 10.59 -7.25 -8.75
N SER A 312 9.53 -7.94 -9.17
CA SER A 312 8.24 -7.29 -9.45
C SER A 312 7.68 -6.57 -8.22
N GLN A 313 7.75 -7.21 -7.05
CA GLN A 313 7.35 -6.59 -5.77
C GLN A 313 8.18 -5.33 -5.45
N LEU A 314 9.46 -5.28 -5.81
CA LEU A 314 10.26 -4.06 -5.65
C LEU A 314 9.77 -2.91 -6.53
N ILE A 315 9.31 -3.20 -7.76
CA ILE A 315 8.71 -2.18 -8.63
C ILE A 315 7.42 -1.65 -7.98
N ASP A 316 6.57 -2.54 -7.48
CA ASP A 316 5.32 -2.15 -6.80
C ASP A 316 5.60 -1.33 -5.53
N LEU A 317 6.60 -1.72 -4.74
CA LEU A 317 7.08 -0.95 -3.59
C LEU A 317 7.57 0.44 -4.00
N SER A 318 8.25 0.58 -5.14
CA SER A 318 8.71 1.89 -5.63
C SER A 318 7.54 2.84 -5.88
N ASN A 319 6.42 2.34 -6.42
CA ASN A 319 5.21 3.15 -6.63
C ASN A 319 4.59 3.58 -5.29
N GLN A 320 4.52 2.66 -4.32
CA GLN A 320 4.00 2.97 -2.97
C GLN A 320 4.89 3.97 -2.22
N ILE A 321 6.21 3.88 -2.37
CA ILE A 321 7.16 4.85 -1.79
C ILE A 321 6.93 6.24 -2.39
N SER A 322 6.65 6.32 -3.69
CA SER A 322 6.34 7.60 -4.36
C SER A 322 5.06 8.24 -3.79
N ASP A 323 4.02 7.44 -3.55
CA ASP A 323 2.78 7.92 -2.93
C ASP A 323 3.02 8.43 -1.51
N ILE A 324 3.74 7.65 -0.68
CA ILE A 324 4.11 8.06 0.67
C ILE A 324 4.97 9.30 0.68
N ALA A 325 5.86 9.48 -0.30
CA ALA A 325 6.62 10.71 -0.45
C ALA A 325 5.70 11.92 -0.72
N GLY A 326 4.70 11.75 -1.58
CA GLY A 326 3.66 12.75 -1.82
C GLY A 326 2.90 13.13 -0.55
N TYR A 327 2.36 12.15 0.18
CA TYR A 327 1.62 12.41 1.42
C TYR A 327 2.52 12.99 2.51
N SER A 328 3.74 12.47 2.68
CA SER A 328 4.72 12.96 3.66
C SER A 328 5.11 14.41 3.39
N HIS A 329 5.21 14.79 2.12
CA HIS A 329 5.49 16.19 1.78
C HIS A 329 4.31 17.09 2.14
N ARG A 330 3.08 16.69 1.84
CA ARG A 330 1.87 17.48 2.15
C ARG A 330 1.65 17.60 3.66
N ILE A 331 1.81 16.51 4.41
CA ILE A 331 1.71 16.50 5.88
C ILE A 331 2.87 17.29 6.50
N GLY A 332 4.09 17.10 6.01
CA GLY A 332 5.26 17.82 6.50
C GLY A 332 5.21 19.33 6.26
N GLU A 333 4.73 19.79 5.09
CA GLU A 333 4.48 21.22 4.84
C GLU A 333 3.47 21.80 5.85
N LEU A 334 2.40 21.04 6.18
CA LEU A 334 1.40 21.48 7.16
C LEU A 334 2.03 21.62 8.55
N LEU A 335 2.76 20.60 8.99
CA LEU A 335 3.44 20.60 10.30
C LEU A 335 4.49 21.70 10.43
N GLU A 336 5.29 21.92 9.39
CA GLU A 336 6.27 23.02 9.37
C GLU A 336 5.56 24.39 9.46
N CYS A 337 4.43 24.54 8.78
CA CYS A 337 3.63 25.76 8.83
C CYS A 337 3.07 26.00 10.25
N THR A 338 2.41 25.00 10.86
CA THR A 338 1.84 25.12 12.21
C THR A 338 2.92 25.41 13.26
N GLN A 339 4.07 24.74 13.17
CA GLN A 339 5.19 24.97 14.09
C GLN A 339 5.80 26.37 13.91
N SER A 340 5.93 26.86 12.68
CA SER A 340 6.43 28.21 12.41
C SER A 340 5.48 29.30 12.95
N LEU A 341 4.16 29.08 12.85
CA LEU A 341 3.15 29.99 13.39
C LEU A 341 3.12 29.99 14.92
N SER A 342 3.29 28.81 15.54
CA SER A 342 3.40 28.67 16.99
C SER A 342 4.61 29.44 17.55
N GLN A 343 5.75 29.41 16.84
CA GLN A 343 6.95 30.17 17.21
C GLN A 343 6.79 31.69 17.04
N GLN A 344 6.00 32.15 16.07
CA GLN A 344 5.74 33.57 15.83
C GLN A 344 4.79 34.19 16.89
N GLY A 345 4.18 33.38 17.75
CA GLY A 345 3.55 33.85 18.99
C GLY A 345 2.35 34.76 18.76
N TYR A 346 1.37 34.32 17.96
CA TYR A 346 0.07 34.99 17.95
C TYR A 346 -0.62 34.77 19.31
N ASP A 347 -0.66 35.82 20.13
CA ASP A 347 -1.25 35.76 21.46
C ASP A 347 -2.78 35.82 21.34
N THR A 348 -3.41 34.65 21.34
CA THR A 348 -4.86 34.51 21.22
C THR A 348 -5.58 34.68 22.57
N GLY A 349 -4.85 34.85 23.67
CA GLY A 349 -5.40 34.88 25.03
C GLY A 349 -5.96 33.55 25.53
N TYR A 350 -5.83 32.46 24.75
CA TYR A 350 -6.22 31.11 25.15
C TYR A 350 -5.05 30.38 25.83
N PRO A 351 -5.28 29.68 26.97
CA PRO A 351 -4.23 28.91 27.64
C PRO A 351 -3.68 27.81 26.72
N ARG A 352 -2.37 27.58 26.78
CA ARG A 352 -1.64 26.57 25.98
C ARG A 352 -1.88 25.13 26.44
N SER A 353 -2.62 24.91 27.52
CA SER A 353 -2.94 23.61 28.09
C SER A 353 -4.29 23.11 27.59
N ASP A 354 -4.39 21.80 27.37
CA ASP A 354 -5.69 21.16 27.13
C ASP A 354 -6.65 21.47 28.30
N PRO A 355 -7.97 21.48 28.06
CA PRO A 355 -8.95 21.70 29.12
C PRO A 355 -8.74 20.66 30.24
N PRO A 356 -8.75 21.05 31.53
CA PRO A 356 -8.60 20.10 32.62
C PRO A 356 -9.69 19.02 32.53
N GLY A 357 -9.28 17.74 32.48
CA GLY A 357 -10.17 16.57 32.37
C GLY A 357 -10.25 15.88 31.00
N LEU A 358 -9.55 16.38 29.96
CA LEU A 358 -9.52 15.73 28.64
C LEU A 358 -8.44 14.64 28.48
N GLU A 359 -7.31 14.73 29.17
CA GLU A 359 -6.17 13.80 29.01
C GLU A 359 -6.52 12.35 29.43
N ASP A 360 -7.31 12.18 30.49
CA ASP A 360 -7.67 10.85 31.02
C ASP A 360 -8.71 10.09 30.17
N ASN A 361 -9.47 10.79 29.31
CA ASN A 361 -10.60 10.21 28.56
C ASN A 361 -10.38 10.07 27.04
N LEU A 362 -9.30 10.63 26.48
CA LEU A 362 -8.98 10.48 25.06
C LEU A 362 -7.91 9.41 24.80
N LEU A 363 -7.01 9.19 25.77
CA LEU A 363 -6.14 8.02 25.83
C LEU A 363 -6.88 6.81 26.42
N VAL A 364 -8.16 6.63 26.08
CA VAL A 364 -8.92 5.44 26.50
C VAL A 364 -8.23 4.23 25.93
N ASN A 365 -7.51 3.55 26.82
CA ASN A 365 -7.09 2.17 26.81
C ASN A 365 -7.87 1.36 25.77
N TYR A 366 -7.30 1.20 24.58
CA TYR A 366 -7.73 0.14 23.67
C TYR A 366 -7.48 -1.25 24.30
N SER A 367 -6.65 -1.33 25.33
CA SER A 367 -6.47 -2.52 26.18
C SER A 367 -7.67 -2.86 27.05
N ASP A 368 -8.56 -1.91 27.38
CA ASP A 368 -9.69 -2.17 28.29
C ASP A 368 -10.97 -2.61 27.54
N ARG A 369 -11.01 -2.44 26.21
CA ARG A 369 -12.17 -2.90 25.42
C ARG A 369 -12.25 -4.42 25.24
N GLU A 370 -11.16 -5.16 25.46
CA GLU A 370 -11.23 -6.64 25.46
C GLU A 370 -11.93 -7.20 26.72
N CYS A 371 -12.04 -6.42 27.81
CA CYS A 371 -12.81 -6.84 28.99
C CYS A 371 -14.32 -6.68 28.83
N LEU A 372 -14.80 -5.82 27.93
CA LEU A 372 -16.24 -5.57 27.74
C LEU A 372 -16.91 -6.49 26.71
N VAL A 373 -16.15 -7.30 25.98
CA VAL A 373 -16.70 -8.33 25.09
C VAL A 373 -16.93 -9.67 25.82
N ASN A 374 -16.21 -9.90 26.93
CA ASN A 374 -16.36 -11.10 27.75
C ASN A 374 -17.37 -10.93 28.92
N SER A 375 -17.99 -9.77 29.08
CA SER A 375 -18.99 -9.52 30.14
C SER A 375 -20.44 -9.45 29.62
N SER A 376 -20.69 -9.79 28.35
CA SER A 376 -22.03 -9.81 27.75
C SER A 376 -22.60 -11.22 27.51
N GLU A 377 -22.01 -12.25 28.10
CA GLU A 377 -22.65 -13.57 28.26
C GLU A 377 -23.23 -13.69 29.68
N GLU A 378 -24.30 -12.94 29.95
CA GLU A 378 -25.27 -13.37 30.98
C GLU A 378 -26.35 -14.22 30.28
N PRO A 379 -26.67 -15.41 30.79
CA PRO A 379 -27.66 -16.28 30.18
C PRO A 379 -29.05 -15.68 30.36
N VAL A 380 -29.79 -15.59 29.27
CA VAL A 380 -31.23 -15.28 29.29
C VAL A 380 -31.93 -16.40 30.06
N GLU A 381 -32.35 -16.11 31.29
CA GLU A 381 -33.30 -16.91 32.05
C GLU A 381 -34.59 -17.02 31.22
N ALA A 382 -34.93 -18.25 30.83
CA ALA A 382 -36.21 -18.57 30.25
C ALA A 382 -37.25 -18.53 31.37
N ASP A 383 -38.04 -17.46 31.40
CA ASP A 383 -39.21 -17.36 32.27
C ASP A 383 -40.33 -18.24 31.70
N THR A 384 -40.41 -19.46 32.22
CA THR A 384 -41.59 -20.32 32.12
C THR A 384 -42.41 -20.20 33.39
N SER A 385 -43.52 -19.47 33.34
CA SER A 385 -44.67 -19.68 34.23
C SER A 385 -45.97 -19.19 33.59
N ASP A 386 -46.72 -20.16 33.08
CA ASP A 386 -48.15 -20.44 33.24
C ASP A 386 -49.17 -19.36 33.67
N GLU A 387 -50.35 -19.53 33.04
CA GLU A 387 -51.73 -19.31 33.51
C GLU A 387 -52.31 -17.88 33.59
N THR A 388 -53.13 -17.52 32.60
CA THR A 388 -54.62 -17.64 32.70
C THR A 388 -55.33 -17.38 31.38
#